data_AF-A0A4R4GEZ7-F1
#
_entry.id   AF-A0A4R4GEZ7-F1
#
_cell.length_a   1.000
_cell.length_b   1.000
_cell.length_c   1.000
_cell.angle_alpha   90.00
_cell.angle_beta   90.00
_cell.angle_gamma   90.00
#
_symmetry.space_group_name_H-M   'P 1'
#
loop_
_entity.id
_entity.type
_entity.pdbx_description
1 polymer ?
#
loop_
_entity_poly.entity_id
_entity_poly.type
_entity_poly.pdbx_seq_one_letter_code
_entity_poly.pdbx_strand_id
1 'polypeptide(L)' 'MTLFEILNFNRELLERLAGTGYKPDDYKYIDLYKEYEQMRRKGDKVTYCVAFLSARHGVSERKVYEILGRFKKECTFHAV' A
#
# COMPACT_ATOMS: atom_id res chain seq x y z
N MET A 1 13.36 -14.71 20.00
CA MET A 1 12.74 -14.22 18.77
C MET A 1 13.75 -13.42 17.95
N THR A 2 14.48 -14.14 17.10
CA THR A 2 15.41 -13.58 16.12
C THR A 2 14.65 -13.19 14.85
N LEU A 3 15.28 -12.40 13.97
CA LEU A 3 14.73 -12.10 12.65
C LEU A 3 14.42 -13.37 11.86
N PHE A 4 15.33 -14.36 11.91
CA PHE A 4 15.14 -15.65 11.27
C PHE A 4 13.90 -16.38 11.83
N GLU A 5 13.69 -16.38 13.14
CA GLU A 5 12.53 -17.04 13.77
C GLU A 5 11.20 -16.43 13.31
N ILE A 6 11.10 -15.09 13.20
CA ILE A 6 9.88 -14.41 12.73
C ILE A 6 9.64 -14.68 11.24
N LEU A 7 10.69 -14.59 10.43
CA LEU A 7 10.58 -14.85 8.99
C LEU A 7 10.19 -16.30 8.72
N ASN A 8 10.78 -17.25 9.45
CA ASN A 8 10.46 -18.67 9.33
C ASN A 8 9.03 -18.95 9.81
N PHE A 9 8.59 -18.33 10.91
CA PHE A 9 7.23 -18.45 11.42
C PHE A 9 6.18 -17.93 10.42
N ASN A 10 6.48 -16.83 9.72
CA ASN A 10 5.56 -16.18 8.77
C ASN A 10 5.82 -16.57 7.30
N ARG A 11 6.63 -17.59 7.03
CA ARG A 11 7.12 -17.89 5.68
C ARG A 11 6.01 -18.00 4.64
N GLU A 12 4.96 -18.77 4.94
CA GLU A 12 3.83 -18.98 4.03
C GLU A 12 3.07 -17.68 3.73
N LEU A 13 2.86 -16.83 4.75
CA LEU A 13 2.25 -15.53 4.57
C LEU A 13 3.11 -14.63 3.67
N LEU A 14 4.42 -14.60 3.90
CA LEU A 14 5.35 -13.80 3.12
C LEU A 14 5.41 -14.26 1.66
N GLU A 15 5.40 -15.57 1.40
CA GLU A 15 5.36 -16.13 0.05
C GLU A 15 4.06 -15.74 -0.68
N ARG A 16 2.91 -15.81 0.01
CA ARG A 16 1.62 -15.35 -0.55
C ARG A 16 1.62 -13.87 -0.88
N LEU A 17 2.10 -13.03 0.05
CA LEU A 17 2.20 -11.59 -0.17
C LEU A 17 3.16 -11.27 -1.33
N ALA A 18 4.32 -11.91 -1.40
CA ALA A 18 5.25 -11.72 -2.51
C ALA A 18 4.59 -12.03 -3.87
N GLY A 19 3.74 -13.07 -3.93
CA GLY A 19 2.98 -13.43 -5.12
C GLY A 19 1.94 -12.39 -5.58
N THR A 20 1.52 -11.45 -4.73
CA THR A 20 0.54 -10.40 -5.09
C THR A 20 1.19 -9.09 -5.54
N GLY A 21 2.53 -9.01 -5.59
CA GLY A 21 3.25 -7.78 -5.88
C GLY A 21 3.38 -6.83 -4.68
N TYR A 22 3.14 -7.35 -3.47
CA TYR A 22 3.45 -6.68 -2.20
C TYR A 22 4.93 -6.29 -2.11
N LYS A 23 5.21 -5.10 -1.59
CA LYS A 23 6.56 -4.73 -1.15
C LYS A 23 6.63 -4.66 0.38
N PRO A 24 7.77 -5.03 1.00
CA PRO A 24 7.92 -4.99 2.45
C PRO A 24 7.56 -3.66 3.13
N ASP A 25 7.70 -2.54 2.43
CA ASP A 25 7.38 -1.21 2.96
C ASP A 25 5.90 -0.82 2.83
N ASP A 26 5.07 -1.67 2.21
CA ASP A 26 3.69 -1.31 1.89
C ASP A 26 2.81 -1.13 3.13
N TYR A 27 3.13 -1.83 4.22
CA TYR A 27 2.42 -1.65 5.48
C TYR A 27 2.45 -0.19 5.98
N LYS A 28 3.51 0.57 5.66
CA LYS A 28 3.66 1.97 6.07
C LYS A 28 2.62 2.90 5.45
N TYR A 29 2.02 2.48 4.33
CA TYR A 29 1.08 3.29 3.56
C TYR A 29 -0.38 2.84 3.70
N ILE A 30 -0.66 1.87 4.59
CA ILE A 30 -2.03 1.39 4.84
C ILE A 30 -2.93 2.54 5.29
N ASP A 31 -2.50 3.36 6.25
CA ASP A 31 -3.33 4.44 6.77
C ASP A 31 -3.51 5.57 5.75
N LEU A 32 -2.48 5.88 4.96
CA LEU A 32 -2.58 6.79 3.81
C LEU A 32 -3.67 6.33 2.85
N TYR A 33 -3.71 5.04 2.51
CA TYR A 33 -4.71 4.51 1.59
C TYR A 33 -6.12 4.49 2.20
N LYS A 34 -6.28 4.17 3.49
CA LYS A 34 -7.58 4.28 4.18
C LYS A 34 -8.12 5.70 4.14
N GLU A 35 -7.27 6.70 4.40
CA GLU A 35 -7.66 8.10 4.32
C GLU A 35 -8.05 8.50 2.88
N TYR A 36 -7.27 8.06 1.90
CA TYR A 36 -7.63 8.22 0.49
C TYR A 36 -9.02 7.68 0.18
N GLU A 37 -9.35 6.46 0.61
CA GLU A 37 -10.68 5.88 0.38
C GLU A 37 -11.79 6.70 1.04
N GLN A 38 -11.57 7.22 2.24
CA GLN A 38 -12.53 8.10 2.92
C GLN A 38 -12.76 9.39 2.13
N MET A 39 -11.70 10.04 1.65
CA MET A 39 -11.81 11.24 0.80
C MET A 39 -12.55 10.94 -0.50
N ARG A 40 -12.26 9.80 -1.14
CA ARG A 40 -12.96 9.35 -2.35
C ARG A 40 -14.44 9.10 -2.12
N ARG A 41 -14.82 8.53 -0.97
CA ARG A 41 -16.24 8.35 -0.58
C ARG A 41 -16.97 9.67 -0.35
N LYS A 42 -16.25 10.72 0.07
CA LYS A 42 -16.80 12.09 0.23
C LYS A 42 -16.92 12.85 -1.10
N GLY A 43 -16.37 12.31 -2.19
CA GLY A 43 -16.40 12.93 -3.52
C GLY A 43 -15.22 13.85 -3.82
N ASP A 44 -14.16 13.83 -3.00
CA ASP A 44 -12.98 14.67 -3.22
C ASP A 44 -12.28 14.34 -4.55
N LYS A 45 -11.79 15.38 -5.23
CA LYS A 45 -11.00 15.24 -6.46
C LYS A 45 -9.67 14.56 -6.14
N VAL A 46 -9.24 13.62 -7.00
CA VAL A 46 -8.00 12.84 -6.79
C VAL A 46 -6.78 13.74 -6.63
N THR A 47 -6.67 14.81 -7.42
CA THR A 47 -5.56 15.78 -7.31
C THR A 47 -5.48 16.42 -5.94
N TYR A 48 -6.63 16.76 -5.34
CA TYR A 48 -6.69 17.29 -3.98
C TYR A 48 -6.30 16.23 -2.95
N CYS A 49 -6.82 15.00 -3.07
CA CYS A 49 -6.42 13.89 -2.21
C CYS A 49 -4.91 13.67 -2.21
N VAL A 50 -4.29 13.67 -3.39
CA VAL A 50 -2.84 13.46 -3.53
C VAL A 50 -2.04 14.56 -2.85
N ALA A 51 -2.36 15.83 -3.09
CA ALA A 51 -1.68 16.96 -2.46
C ALA A 51 -1.83 16.92 -0.93
N PHE A 52 -3.04 16.64 -0.42
CA PHE A 52 -3.32 16.54 1.00
C PHE A 52 -2.54 15.40 1.67
N LEU A 53 -2.60 14.19 1.10
CA LEU A 53 -1.93 13.01 1.64
C LEU A 53 -0.41 13.12 1.57
N SER A 54 0.11 13.75 0.51
CA SER A 54 1.53 14.06 0.35
C SER A 54 2.05 14.89 1.52
N ALA A 55 1.37 16.02 1.81
CA ALA A 55 1.72 16.90 2.92
C ALA A 55 1.56 16.21 4.28
N ARG A 56 0.45 15.48 4.48
CA ARG A 56 0.12 14.85 5.77
C ARG A 56 1.06 13.70 6.16
N HIS A 57 1.44 12.87 5.20
CA HIS A 57 2.27 11.70 5.45
C HIS A 57 3.77 11.95 5.18
N GLY A 58 4.15 13.15 4.72
CA GLY A 58 5.54 13.48 4.40
C GLY A 58 6.10 12.67 3.23
N VAL A 59 5.25 12.39 2.23
CA VAL A 59 5.57 11.55 1.07
C VAL A 59 5.35 12.36 -0.20
N SER A 60 6.24 12.26 -1.20
CA SER A 60 6.04 13.03 -2.44
C SER A 60 4.75 12.64 -3.16
N GLU A 61 4.11 13.58 -3.84
CA GLU A 61 2.89 13.31 -4.63
C GLU A 61 3.08 12.18 -5.64
N ARG A 62 4.25 12.13 -6.29
CA ARG A 62 4.63 11.02 -7.18
C ARG A 62 4.50 9.68 -6.46
N LYS A 63 5.04 9.59 -5.25
CA LYS A 63 5.00 8.36 -4.46
C LYS A 63 3.58 8.03 -4.01
N VAL A 64 2.75 9.04 -3.70
CA VAL A 64 1.31 8.84 -3.45
C VAL A 64 0.64 8.21 -4.67
N TYR A 65 0.83 8.75 -5.87
CA TYR A 65 0.28 8.15 -7.11
C TYR A 65 0.73 6.69 -7.31
N GLU A 66 2.00 6.39 -7.06
CA GLU A 66 2.52 5.01 -7.12
C GLU A 66 1.82 4.07 -6.14
N ILE A 67 1.60 4.53 -4.90
CA ILE A 67 0.87 3.76 -3.87
C ILE A 67 -0.57 3.53 -4.30
N LEU A 68 -1.29 4.58 -4.71
CA LEU A 68 -2.67 4.47 -5.15
C LEU A 68 -2.82 3.51 -6.33
N GLY A 69 -1.93 3.63 -7.31
CA GLY A 69 -1.95 2.78 -8.51
C GLY A 69 -1.67 1.31 -8.21
N ARG A 70 -0.91 1.00 -7.16
CA ARG A 70 -0.62 -0.37 -6.74
C ARG A 70 -1.69 -0.93 -5.82
N PHE A 71 -2.13 -0.18 -4.81
CA PHE A 71 -3.08 -0.67 -3.80
C PHE A 71 -4.49 -0.85 -4.39
N LYS A 72 -4.79 -0.18 -5.51
CA LYS A 72 -6.03 -0.38 -6.26
C LYS A 72 -6.04 -1.69 -7.08
N LYS A 73 -4.88 -2.31 -7.35
CA LYS A 73 -4.83 -3.52 -8.17
C LYS A 73 -5.43 -4.70 -7.41
N GLU A 74 -6.17 -5.52 -8.13
CA GLU A 74 -6.59 -6.82 -7.61
C GLU A 74 -5.37 -7.72 -7.40
N CYS A 75 -5.39 -8.53 -6.34
CA CYS A 75 -4.38 -9.55 -6.12
C CYS A 75 -4.53 -10.64 -7.18
N THR A 76 -3.82 -10.51 -8.29
CA THR A 76 -3.77 -11.55 -9.33
C THR A 76 -2.85 -12.68 -8.85
N PHE A 77 -3.40 -13.67 -8.16
CA PHE A 77 -2.72 -14.94 -8.01
C PHE A 77 -2.65 -15.58 -9.40
N HIS A 78 -1.45 -15.59 -10.00
CA HIS A 78 -1.16 -16.10 -11.34
C HIS A 78 -1.44 -15.14 -12.50
N ALA A 79 -0.70 -14.03 -12.59
CA ALA A 79 -0.38 -13.51 -13.91
C ALA A 79 0.68 -14.46 -14.53
N VAL A 80 0.22 -15.35 -15.41
CA VAL A 80 1.05 -16.14 -16.33
C VAL A 80 1.67 -15.21 -17.36
#